data_AF-A0A497IGX9-F1
#
_entry.id   AF-A0A497IGX9-F1
#
_cell.length_a   1.000
_cell.length_b   1.000
_cell.length_c   1.000
_cell.angle_alpha   90.00
_cell.angle_beta   90.00
_cell.angle_gamma   90.00
#
_symmetry.space_group_name_H-M   'P 1'
#
loop_
_entity.id
_entity.type
_entity.pdbx_description
1 polymer ?
#
loop_
_entity_poly.entity_id
_entity_poly.type
_entity_poly.pdbx_seq_one_letter_code
_entity_poly.pdbx_strand_id
1 'polypeptide(L)'
;MSNITTIRVTKEIRDRLKEYAEPKGLNLGAAVGELLKEQELVEKLDRIEDLLREQNMLLREILKTLKSGISSRPSEETSITTIIDDTLPNFVQGNPWVDVLSKRGSE
;
A
#
# COMPACT_ATOMS: atom_id res chain seq x y z
N MET A 1 25.50 -32.50 19.78
CA MET A 1 25.07 -33.92 19.71
C MET A 1 23.76 -33.96 18.96
N SER A 2 23.64 -34.78 17.92
CA SER A 2 22.40 -34.89 17.13
C SER A 2 21.42 -35.79 17.87
N ASN A 3 20.32 -35.22 18.37
CA ASN A 3 19.27 -35.99 19.05
C ASN A 3 18.43 -36.74 18.01
N ILE A 4 18.39 -38.07 18.11
CA ILE A 4 17.57 -38.93 17.26
C ILE A 4 16.25 -39.20 17.98
N THR A 5 15.13 -38.86 17.33
CA THR A 5 13.78 -39.11 17.87
C THR A 5 13.05 -40.07 16.95
N THR A 6 12.29 -41.01 17.52
CA THR A 6 11.42 -41.92 16.77
C THR A 6 10.00 -41.40 16.80
N ILE A 7 9.39 -41.22 15.62
CA ILE A 7 8.01 -40.76 15.48
C ILE A 7 7.17 -41.93 14.95
N ARG A 8 6.04 -42.18 15.59
CA ARG A 8 5.07 -43.18 15.11
C ARG A 8 4.10 -42.54 14.14
N VAL A 9 4.05 -43.07 12.93
CA VAL A 9 3.12 -42.64 11.87
C VAL A 9 2.33 -43.84 11.36
N THR A 10 1.20 -43.59 10.71
CA THR A 10 0.42 -44.63 10.03
C THR A 10 1.22 -45.21 8.86
N LYS A 11 0.84 -46.42 8.42
CA LYS A 11 1.49 -47.07 7.26
C LYS A 11 1.38 -46.20 6.01
N GLU A 12 0.19 -45.64 5.77
CA GLU A 12 -0.06 -44.76 4.63
C GLU A 12 0.86 -43.53 4.62
N ILE A 13 1.03 -42.85 5.75
CA ILE A 13 1.92 -41.68 5.84
C ILE A 13 3.37 -42.08 5.59
N ARG A 14 3.81 -43.24 6.12
CA ARG A 14 5.16 -43.76 5.87
C ARG A 14 5.39 -44.04 4.39
N ASP A 15 4.42 -44.67 3.72
CA ASP A 15 4.52 -45.02 2.32
C ASP A 15 4.58 -43.75 1.45
N ARG A 16 3.74 -42.75 1.72
CA ARG A 16 3.80 -41.43 1.05
C ARG A 16 5.11 -40.70 1.30
N LEU A 17 5.63 -40.73 2.53
CA LEU A 17 6.95 -40.16 2.85
C LEU A 17 8.08 -40.87 2.08
N LYS A 18 7.96 -42.18 1.85
CA LYS A 18 8.93 -42.94 1.07
C LYS A 18 8.87 -42.55 -0.41
N GLU A 19 7.68 -42.44 -0.97
CA GLU A 19 7.45 -41.96 -2.35
C GLU A 19 7.99 -40.53 -2.56
N TYR A 20 7.85 -39.67 -1.55
CA TYR A 20 8.43 -38.33 -1.57
C TYR A 20 9.96 -38.35 -1.48
N ALA A 21 10.53 -39.21 -0.64
CA ALA A 21 11.96 -39.23 -0.34
C ALA A 21 12.81 -39.92 -1.41
N GLU A 22 12.31 -41.00 -2.03
CA GLU A 22 13.02 -41.78 -3.06
C GLU A 22 13.54 -40.94 -4.24
N PRO A 23 12.72 -40.13 -4.93
CA PRO A 23 13.19 -39.34 -6.08
C PRO A 23 14.20 -38.26 -5.67
N LYS A 24 14.16 -37.81 -4.41
CA LYS A 24 15.07 -36.82 -3.85
C LYS A 24 16.35 -37.43 -3.26
N GLY A 25 16.48 -38.76 -3.23
CA GLY A 25 17.62 -39.45 -2.61
C GLY A 25 17.74 -39.21 -1.11
N LEU A 26 16.63 -38.87 -0.43
CA LEU A 26 16.61 -38.52 0.98
C LEU A 26 16.28 -39.73 1.85
N ASN A 27 16.81 -39.75 3.07
CA ASN A 27 16.29 -40.65 4.09
C ASN A 27 14.99 -40.08 4.69
N LEU A 28 14.17 -40.94 5.29
CA LEU A 28 12.88 -40.57 5.88
C LEU A 28 12.97 -39.40 6.88
N GLY A 29 14.02 -39.35 7.71
CA GLY A 29 14.21 -38.26 8.67
C GLY A 29 14.55 -36.92 8.00
N ALA A 30 15.38 -36.96 6.96
CA ALA A 30 15.74 -35.80 6.17
C ALA A 30 14.53 -35.28 5.36
N ALA A 31 13.71 -36.19 4.82
CA ALA A 31 12.47 -35.85 4.15
C ALA A 31 11.47 -35.16 5.09
N VAL A 32 11.29 -35.67 6.32
CA VAL A 32 10.48 -34.99 7.34
C VAL A 32 11.05 -33.61 7.66
N GLY A 33 12.37 -33.49 7.81
CA GLY A 33 13.02 -32.19 8.06
C GLY A 33 12.85 -31.19 6.92
N GLU A 34 12.86 -31.65 5.67
CA GLU A 34 12.58 -30.81 4.50
C GLU A 34 11.12 -30.37 4.46
N LEU A 35 10.18 -31.29 4.65
CA LEU A 35 8.74 -30.99 4.69
C LEU A 35 8.39 -29.99 5.81
N LEU A 36 9.03 -30.08 6.97
CA LEU A 36 8.84 -29.12 8.05
C LEU A 36 9.33 -27.71 7.67
N LYS A 37 10.43 -27.61 6.93
CA LYS A 37 10.94 -26.33 6.42
C LYS A 37 10.04 -25.76 5.32
N GLU A 38 9.56 -26.62 4.41
CA GLU A 38 8.61 -26.22 3.38
C GLU A 38 7.30 -25.73 4.01
N GLN A 39 6.79 -26.39 5.05
CA GLN A 39 5.61 -25.96 5.78
C GLN A 39 5.82 -24.57 6.43
N GLU A 40 6.95 -24.34 7.09
CA GLU A 40 7.28 -23.02 7.66
C GLU A 40 7.37 -21.93 6.58
N LEU A 41 7.86 -22.29 5.38
CA LEU A 41 7.90 -21.38 4.23
C LEU A 41 6.50 -21.03 3.76
N VAL A 42 5.60 -22.02 3.63
CA VAL A 42 4.21 -21.82 3.22
C VAL A 42 3.49 -20.90 4.21
N GLU A 43 3.64 -21.12 5.51
CA GLU A 43 3.04 -20.24 6.54
C GLU A 43 3.52 -18.79 6.43
N LYS A 44 4.82 -18.59 6.15
CA LYS A 44 5.38 -17.25 5.92
C LYS A 44 4.81 -16.63 4.65
N LEU A 45 4.65 -17.41 3.58
CA LEU A 45 4.08 -16.94 2.32
C LEU A 45 2.62 -16.55 2.47
N ASP A 46 1.81 -17.35 3.16
CA ASP A 46 0.41 -17.04 3.47
C ASP A 46 0.32 -15.72 4.26
N ARG A 47 1.21 -15.54 5.24
CA ARG A 47 1.26 -14.29 6.02
C ARG A 47 1.61 -13.08 5.15
N ILE A 48 2.56 -13.23 4.22
CA ILE A 48 2.92 -12.17 3.27
C ILE A 48 1.74 -11.87 2.35
N GLU A 49 1.04 -12.90 1.86
CA GLU A 49 -0.13 -12.72 1.01
C GLU A 49 -1.22 -11.91 1.71
N ASP A 50 -1.52 -12.23 2.96
CA ASP A 50 -2.51 -11.50 3.76
C ASP A 50 -2.12 -10.03 3.96
N LEU A 51 -0.84 -9.75 4.26
CA LEU A 51 -0.35 -8.38 4.39
C LEU A 51 -0.44 -7.61 3.06
N LEU A 52 -0.18 -8.27 1.93
CA LEU A 52 -0.31 -7.67 0.60
C LEU A 52 -1.77 -7.42 0.22
N ARG A 53 -2.68 -8.29 0.60
CA ARG A 53 -4.13 -8.08 0.42
C ARG A 53 -4.60 -6.89 1.25
N GLU A 54 -4.18 -6.81 2.51
CA GLU A 54 -4.49 -5.69 3.40
C GLU A 54 -3.94 -4.36 2.85
N GLN A 55 -2.68 -4.33 2.42
CA GLN A 55 -2.08 -3.15 1.81
C GLN A 55 -2.85 -2.72 0.55
N ASN A 56 -3.23 -3.65 -0.32
CA ASN A 56 -4.04 -3.35 -1.50
C ASN A 56 -5.42 -2.79 -1.13
N MET A 57 -6.05 -3.29 -0.08
CA MET A 57 -7.31 -2.73 0.42
C MET A 57 -7.13 -1.28 0.90
N LEU A 58 -6.12 -1.02 1.72
CA LEU A 58 -5.83 0.34 2.21
C LEU A 58 -5.52 1.31 1.07
N LEU A 59 -4.73 0.89 0.08
CA LEU A 59 -4.46 1.70 -1.11
C LEU A 59 -5.74 2.00 -1.90
N ARG A 60 -6.63 1.02 -2.06
CA ARG A 60 -7.93 1.24 -2.72
C ARG A 60 -8.81 2.22 -1.94
N GLU A 61 -8.79 2.14 -0.61
CA GLU A 61 -9.52 3.06 0.25
C GLU A 61 -8.97 4.49 0.16
N ILE A 62 -7.64 4.66 0.23
CA ILE A 62 -6.97 5.94 0.01
C ILE A 62 -7.29 6.52 -1.37
N LEU A 63 -7.25 5.70 -2.42
CA LEU A 63 -7.61 6.14 -3.76
C LEU A 63 -9.08 6.56 -3.84
N LYS A 64 -9.98 5.87 -3.13
CA LYS A 64 -11.40 6.23 -3.07
C LYS A 64 -11.59 7.57 -2.37
N THR A 65 -10.95 7.79 -1.23
CA THR A 65 -11.06 9.04 -0.46
C THR A 65 -10.46 10.23 -1.21
N LEU A 66 -9.32 10.04 -1.87
CA LEU A 66 -8.72 11.07 -2.73
C LEU A 66 -9.63 11.41 -3.91
N LYS A 67 -10.20 10.42 -4.61
CA LYS A 67 -11.15 10.67 -5.70
C LYS A 67 -12.40 11.40 -5.24
N SER A 68 -12.97 11.04 -4.08
CA SER A 68 -14.11 11.75 -3.54
C SER A 68 -13.76 13.18 -3.11
N GLY A 69 -12.58 13.39 -2.50
CA GLY A 69 -12.12 14.71 -2.06
C GLY A 69 -11.80 15.67 -3.20
N ILE A 70 -11.30 15.15 -4.34
CA ILE A 70 -11.10 15.92 -5.57
C ILE A 70 -12.44 16.32 -6.20
N SER A 71 -13.46 15.44 -6.14
CA SER A 71 -14.79 15.73 -6.70
C SER A 71 -15.60 16.75 -5.87
N SER A 72 -15.27 16.93 -4.59
CA SER A 72 -15.95 17.88 -3.69
C SER A 72 -15.17 19.16 -3.42
N ARG A 73 -14.03 19.37 -4.10
CA ARG A 73 -13.45 20.70 -4.17
C ARG A 73 -14.32 21.48 -5.17
N PRO A 74 -15.14 22.47 -4.75
CA PRO A 74 -15.62 23.43 -5.72
C PRO A 74 -14.35 23.96 -6.37
N SER A 75 -14.24 23.78 -7.68
CA SER A 75 -13.34 24.59 -8.46
C SER A 75 -13.74 26.01 -8.07
N GLU A 76 -12.88 26.68 -7.29
CA GLU A 76 -12.87 28.13 -7.27
C GLU A 76 -12.49 28.49 -8.71
N GLU A 77 -13.48 28.42 -9.60
CA GLU A 77 -13.58 29.27 -10.75
C GLU A 77 -13.42 30.65 -10.14
N THR A 78 -12.18 31.14 -10.21
CA THR A 78 -11.85 32.54 -10.19
C THR A 78 -12.69 33.17 -11.29
N SER A 79 -13.97 33.38 -10.98
CA SER A 79 -14.86 34.25 -11.70
C SER A 79 -14.24 35.61 -11.49
N ILE A 80 -13.35 35.96 -12.41
CA ILE A 80 -12.94 37.33 -12.63
C ILE A 80 -14.22 38.02 -13.09
N THR A 81 -15.09 38.36 -12.14
CA THR A 81 -16.07 39.41 -12.32
C THR A 81 -15.24 40.64 -12.54
N THR A 82 -15.14 41.04 -13.80
CA THR A 82 -14.74 42.38 -14.21
C THR A 82 -15.75 43.32 -13.56
N ILE A 83 -15.50 43.69 -12.30
CA ILE A 83 -16.22 44.75 -11.60
C ILE A 83 -15.71 46.02 -12.28
N ILE A 84 -16.43 46.41 -13.33
CA ILE A 84 -16.39 47.76 -13.89
C ILE A 84 -17.12 48.62 -12.86
N ASP A 85 -16.43 48.94 -11.77
CA ASP A 85 -16.86 49.94 -10.82
C ASP A 85 -15.59 50.69 -10.41
N ASP A 86 -15.52 51.96 -10.81
CA ASP A 86 -14.34 52.85 -10.74
C ASP A 86 -13.92 53.20 -9.30
N THR A 87 -14.31 52.40 -8.31
CA THR A 87 -14.01 52.61 -6.90
C THR A 87 -13.34 51.38 -6.30
N LEU A 88 -12.05 51.53 -5.98
CA LEU A 88 -11.27 50.54 -5.23
C LEU A 88 -11.99 50.22 -3.92
N PRO A 89 -12.11 48.93 -3.54
CA PRO A 89 -12.72 48.53 -2.28
C PRO A 89 -12.05 49.18 -1.06
N ASN A 90 -12.83 49.52 -0.03
CA ASN A 90 -12.35 50.23 1.16
C ASN A 90 -11.21 49.52 1.91
N PHE A 91 -11.06 48.19 1.78
CA PHE A 91 -9.95 47.44 2.41
C PHE A 91 -8.61 47.62 1.71
N VAL A 92 -8.61 48.18 0.50
CA VAL A 92 -7.43 48.44 -0.31
C VAL A 92 -6.89 49.86 -0.06
N GLN A 93 -7.71 50.74 0.53
CA GLN A 93 -7.29 52.09 0.95
C GLN A 93 -6.23 51.98 2.06
N GLY A 94 -5.00 52.43 1.76
CA GLY A 94 -3.86 52.37 2.66
C GLY A 94 -2.86 51.25 2.37
N ASN A 95 -3.05 50.47 1.31
CA ASN A 95 -2.05 49.50 0.88
C ASN A 95 -0.94 50.19 0.05
N PRO A 96 0.33 50.19 0.48
CA PRO A 96 1.43 50.86 -0.20
C PRO A 96 1.70 50.32 -1.62
N TRP A 97 1.23 49.11 -1.93
CA TRP A 97 1.35 48.53 -3.27
C TRP A 97 0.40 49.14 -4.30
N VAL A 98 -0.69 49.77 -3.87
CA VAL A 98 -1.67 50.40 -4.76
C VAL A 98 -1.03 51.58 -5.51
N ASP A 99 -0.22 52.37 -4.82
CA ASP A 99 0.53 53.49 -5.40
C ASP A 99 1.62 53.04 -6.39
N VAL A 100 2.17 51.85 -6.17
CA VAL A 100 3.19 51.26 -7.06
C VAL A 100 2.53 50.75 -8.33
N LEU A 101 1.36 50.10 -8.21
CA LEU A 101 0.62 49.54 -9.33
C LEU A 101 -0.03 50.62 -10.19
N SER A 102 -0.57 51.69 -9.59
CA SER A 102 -1.16 52.81 -10.32
C SER A 102 -0.14 53.57 -11.18
N LYS A 103 1.08 53.77 -10.66
CA LYS A 103 2.18 54.41 -11.40
C LYS A 103 2.66 53.57 -12.59
N ARG A 104 2.65 52.24 -12.46
CA ARG A 104 3.10 51.32 -13.51
C ARG A 104 2.10 51.19 -14.67
N GLY A 105 0.81 51.42 -14.41
CA GLY A 105 -0.23 51.33 -15.43
C GLY A 105 -0.38 52.58 -16.31
N SER A 106 0.43 53.62 -16.08
CA SER A 106 0.37 54.90 -16.83
C SER A 106 1.57 55.11 -17.78
N GLU A 107 2.36 54.07 -18.05
CA GLU A 107 3.36 54.02 -19.14
C GLU A 107 2.84 53.22 -20.34
#